data_AF-A0A2N3E8A5-F1
#
_entry.id   AF-A0A2N3E8A5-F1
#
_cell.length_a   1.000
_cell.length_b   1.000
_cell.length_c   1.000
_cell.angle_alpha   90.00
_cell.angle_beta   90.00
_cell.angle_gamma   90.00
#
_symmetry.space_group_name_H-M   'P 1'
#
loop_
_entity.id
_entity.type
_entity.pdbx_description
1 polymer ?
#
loop_
_entity_poly.entity_id
_entity_poly.type
_entity_poly.pdbx_seq_one_letter_code
_entity_poly.pdbx_strand_id
1 'polypeptide(L)'
;MSEVLGDFIRALRAADIRVSTSESIDAGNVVNLIGFDDRRTLRNALAQVLAKSEDEKQAFGETFDTYFSFEQFKARPANADKDAANENGARSGDEGEGENGEDGAPQSGGMPAPGGGGMGGERQGEESQGEPAPADLASLLERGDQAELQMALAEGARQAQLNRIRLFTQRGMFTRRIMEIMGLDGLNEEIERREASGDAAGTESLALAREALRGQVRDYVEKQLEIFTANAGRQLREEVLAQIRLSNIDRSDMKIMRELVRKMAKRLIALHSRRKKVARRGVLDIRRTIRANIEFDGLLFHTVWKRTKVDRPKVMAVCDVSG
;
A
#
# COMPACT_ATOMS: atom_id res chain seq x y z
N MET A 1 -2.55 -10.50 -9.96
CA MET A 1 -2.73 -9.03 -9.89
C MET A 1 -1.34 -8.47 -9.74
N SER A 2 -0.91 -7.56 -10.62
CA SER A 2 0.39 -6.91 -10.46
C SER A 2 0.42 -6.15 -9.13
N GLU A 3 1.57 -6.14 -8.45
CA GLU A 3 1.76 -5.46 -7.17
C GLU A 3 1.40 -3.96 -7.28
N VAL A 4 1.83 -3.33 -8.37
CA VAL A 4 1.51 -1.94 -8.76
C VAL A 4 0.01 -1.67 -8.76
N LEU A 5 -0.81 -2.56 -9.34
CA LEU A 5 -2.26 -2.38 -9.37
C LEU A 5 -2.88 -2.53 -7.97
N GLY A 6 -2.37 -3.47 -7.17
CA GLY A 6 -2.83 -3.65 -5.78
C GLY A 6 -2.55 -2.43 -4.91
N ASP A 7 -1.41 -1.78 -5.11
CA ASP A 7 -0.98 -0.58 -4.40
C ASP A 7 -1.74 0.65 -4.87
N PHE A 8 -1.95 0.78 -6.17
CA PHE A 8 -2.83 1.81 -6.71
C PHE A 8 -4.27 1.69 -6.17
N ILE A 9 -4.85 0.48 -6.12
CA ILE A 9 -6.18 0.27 -5.54
C ILE A 9 -6.21 0.65 -4.05
N ARG A 10 -5.11 0.44 -3.30
CA ARG A 10 -4.98 0.93 -1.92
C ARG A 10 -4.96 2.45 -1.87
N ALA A 11 -4.22 3.12 -2.73
CA ALA A 11 -4.21 4.58 -2.85
C ALA A 11 -5.60 5.13 -3.20
N LEU A 12 -6.33 4.51 -4.14
CA LEU A 12 -7.71 4.90 -4.47
C LEU A 12 -8.65 4.76 -3.25
N ARG A 13 -8.52 3.68 -2.48
CA ARG A 13 -9.28 3.53 -1.24
C ARG A 13 -8.89 4.60 -0.21
N ALA A 14 -7.61 4.95 -0.13
CA ALA A 14 -7.12 6.08 0.66
C ALA A 14 -7.71 7.42 0.19
N ALA A 15 -8.05 7.57 -1.09
CA ALA A 15 -8.74 8.74 -1.65
C ALA A 15 -10.29 8.69 -1.53
N ASP A 16 -10.84 7.85 -0.64
CA ASP A 16 -12.30 7.63 -0.43
C ASP A 16 -13.04 7.00 -1.62
N ILE A 17 -12.32 6.43 -2.59
CA ILE A 17 -12.91 5.71 -3.73
C ILE A 17 -13.13 4.24 -3.36
N ARG A 18 -14.39 3.79 -3.44
CA ARG A 18 -14.77 2.45 -3.01
C ARG A 18 -14.56 1.41 -4.10
N VAL A 19 -13.38 0.82 -4.12
CA VAL A 19 -13.06 -0.30 -5.02
C VAL A 19 -13.40 -1.64 -4.35
N SER A 20 -14.40 -2.35 -4.88
CA SER A 20 -14.78 -3.71 -4.51
C SER A 20 -13.81 -4.77 -5.05
N THR A 21 -13.91 -6.00 -4.55
CA THR A 21 -13.07 -7.12 -5.02
C THR A 21 -13.33 -7.48 -6.48
N SER A 22 -14.58 -7.36 -6.95
CA SER A 22 -14.93 -7.62 -8.36
C SER A 22 -14.33 -6.55 -9.26
N GLU A 23 -14.41 -5.27 -8.89
CA GLU A 23 -13.78 -4.18 -9.63
C GLU A 23 -12.25 -4.27 -9.63
N SER A 24 -11.66 -4.78 -8.53
CA SER A 24 -10.21 -5.04 -8.49
C SER A 24 -9.81 -6.11 -9.51
N ILE A 25 -10.62 -7.17 -9.66
CA ILE A 25 -10.40 -8.22 -10.68
C ILE A 25 -10.58 -7.64 -12.08
N ASP A 26 -11.62 -6.85 -12.31
CA ASP A 26 -11.91 -6.23 -13.60
C ASP A 26 -10.80 -5.24 -14.00
N ALA A 27 -10.29 -4.45 -13.05
CA ALA A 27 -9.13 -3.60 -13.28
C ALA A 27 -7.87 -4.41 -13.64
N GLY A 28 -7.70 -5.59 -13.04
CA GLY A 28 -6.64 -6.53 -13.43
C GLY A 28 -6.77 -6.99 -14.88
N ASN A 29 -7.99 -7.27 -15.33
CA ASN A 29 -8.25 -7.64 -16.74
C ASN A 29 -7.98 -6.47 -17.69
N VAL A 30 -8.33 -5.24 -17.31
CA VAL A 30 -8.04 -4.02 -18.08
C VAL A 30 -6.54 -3.84 -18.27
N VAL A 31 -5.76 -3.95 -17.19
CA VAL A 31 -4.30 -3.83 -17.24
C VAL A 31 -3.68 -4.92 -18.11
N ASN A 32 -4.17 -6.16 -18.04
CA ASN A 32 -3.69 -7.24 -18.90
C ASN A 32 -3.97 -7.01 -20.39
N LEU A 33 -5.01 -6.25 -20.73
CA LEU A 33 -5.40 -5.97 -22.11
C LEU A 33 -4.67 -4.76 -22.69
N ILE A 34 -4.55 -3.69 -21.90
CA ILE A 34 -4.01 -2.39 -22.36
C ILE A 34 -2.51 -2.30 -22.13
N GLY A 35 -1.99 -2.99 -21.12
CA GLY A 35 -0.62 -2.83 -20.66
C GLY A 35 -0.42 -1.49 -19.94
N PHE A 36 0.84 -1.14 -19.76
CA PHE A 36 1.25 0.07 -19.07
C PHE A 36 1.76 1.15 -20.05
N ASP A 37 1.98 0.82 -21.33
CA ASP A 37 2.72 1.66 -22.29
C ASP A 37 2.11 3.03 -22.56
N ASP A 38 0.77 3.12 -22.65
CA ASP A 38 0.06 4.39 -22.85
C ASP A 38 -0.68 4.82 -21.56
N ARG A 39 -0.08 5.80 -20.88
CA ARG A 39 -0.63 6.41 -19.66
C ARG A 39 -2.05 6.95 -19.84
N ARG A 40 -2.36 7.60 -20.97
CA ARG A 40 -3.69 8.20 -21.19
C ARG A 40 -4.74 7.12 -21.35
N THR A 41 -4.43 6.09 -22.13
CA THR A 41 -5.32 4.96 -22.34
C THR A 41 -5.53 4.16 -21.06
N LEU A 42 -4.46 3.89 -20.30
CA LEU A 42 -4.53 3.24 -18.99
C LEU A 42 -5.40 4.03 -18.01
N ARG A 43 -5.17 5.35 -17.89
CA ARG A 43 -5.95 6.24 -17.02
C ARG A 43 -7.43 6.19 -17.36
N ASN A 44 -7.78 6.34 -18.63
CA ASN A 44 -9.17 6.37 -19.08
C ASN A 44 -9.87 5.02 -18.87
N ALA A 45 -9.19 3.91 -19.16
CA ALA A 45 -9.78 2.59 -19.03
C ALA A 45 -9.96 2.17 -17.56
N LEU A 46 -8.98 2.47 -16.70
CA LEU A 46 -9.11 2.24 -15.27
C LEU A 46 -10.18 3.14 -14.63
N ALA A 47 -10.29 4.41 -15.07
CA ALA A 47 -11.34 5.30 -14.59
C ALA A 47 -12.75 4.75 -14.87
N GLN A 48 -12.97 4.11 -16.03
CA GLN A 48 -14.27 3.51 -16.37
C GLN A 48 -14.65 2.32 -15.49
N VAL A 49 -13.67 1.57 -15.00
CA VAL A 49 -13.92 0.40 -14.14
C VAL A 49 -13.99 0.78 -12.66
N LEU A 50 -13.18 1.74 -12.23
CA LEU A 50 -12.93 2.02 -10.81
C LEU A 50 -13.69 3.24 -10.27
N ALA A 51 -14.22 4.12 -11.14
CA ALA A 51 -14.96 5.32 -10.73
C ALA A 51 -16.35 5.39 -11.41
N LYS A 52 -17.40 5.56 -10.62
CA LYS A 52 -18.80 5.52 -11.07
C LYS A 52 -19.50 6.88 -11.04
N SER A 53 -19.09 7.77 -10.14
CA SER A 53 -19.56 9.15 -10.09
C SER A 53 -18.54 10.12 -10.69
N GLU A 54 -18.98 11.34 -11.04
CA GLU A 54 -18.06 12.40 -11.47
C GLU A 54 -17.08 12.80 -10.36
N ASP A 55 -17.54 12.87 -9.11
CA ASP A 55 -16.67 13.11 -7.95
C ASP A 55 -15.59 12.02 -7.81
N GLU A 56 -15.97 10.74 -8.00
CA GLU A 56 -15.02 9.62 -7.99
C GLU A 56 -14.04 9.69 -9.15
N LYS A 57 -14.46 10.15 -10.35
CA LYS A 57 -13.56 10.32 -11.50
C LYS A 57 -12.55 11.44 -11.28
N GLN A 58 -12.95 12.53 -10.63
CA GLN A 58 -12.03 13.60 -10.26
C GLN A 58 -10.99 13.11 -9.26
N ALA A 59 -11.43 12.53 -8.14
CA ALA A 59 -10.54 11.96 -7.12
C ALA A 59 -9.64 10.86 -7.71
N PHE A 60 -10.17 10.04 -8.62
CA PHE A 60 -9.40 9.02 -9.34
C PHE A 60 -8.29 9.67 -10.17
N GLY A 61 -8.60 10.74 -10.91
CA GLY A 61 -7.64 11.45 -11.75
C GLY A 61 -6.47 12.00 -10.92
N GLU A 62 -6.78 12.72 -9.84
CA GLU A 62 -5.78 13.27 -8.92
C GLU A 62 -4.90 12.17 -8.31
N THR A 63 -5.52 11.06 -7.87
CA THR A 63 -4.79 9.92 -7.28
C THR A 63 -3.94 9.20 -8.32
N PHE A 64 -4.45 9.00 -9.54
CA PHE A 64 -3.72 8.39 -10.65
C PHE A 64 -2.50 9.24 -11.00
N ASP A 65 -2.68 10.56 -11.11
CA ASP A 65 -1.59 11.44 -11.50
C ASP A 65 -0.51 11.51 -10.44
N THR A 66 -0.88 11.48 -9.15
CA THR A 66 0.05 11.43 -8.02
C THR A 66 0.76 10.08 -7.89
N TYR A 67 0.04 8.96 -8.05
CA TYR A 67 0.62 7.62 -7.90
C TYR A 67 1.58 7.28 -9.05
N PHE A 68 1.16 7.53 -10.29
CA PHE A 68 1.96 7.23 -11.49
C PHE A 68 2.90 8.36 -11.90
N SER A 69 2.96 9.49 -11.19
CA SER A 69 4.06 10.45 -11.40
C SER A 69 5.39 9.92 -10.86
N PHE A 70 5.35 9.00 -9.90
CA PHE A 70 6.52 8.58 -9.12
C PHE A 70 7.02 7.16 -9.46
N GLU A 71 6.13 6.22 -9.84
CA GLU A 71 6.56 4.88 -10.27
C GLU A 71 6.89 4.81 -11.77
N GLN A 72 8.20 4.71 -12.05
CA GLN A 72 8.78 3.70 -12.95
C GLN A 72 8.13 3.48 -14.33
N PHE A 73 7.82 4.55 -15.05
CA PHE A 73 7.71 4.51 -16.51
C PHE A 73 9.03 4.79 -17.23
N LYS A 74 10.16 4.44 -16.61
CA LYS A 74 11.38 4.16 -17.38
C LYS A 74 11.25 2.75 -17.91
N ALA A 75 11.05 2.67 -19.21
CA ALA A 75 11.09 1.46 -20.01
C ALA A 75 12.14 0.48 -19.48
N ARG A 76 11.72 -0.78 -19.35
CA ARG A 76 12.63 -1.93 -19.35
C ARG A 76 13.62 -1.73 -20.50
N PRO A 77 14.95 -1.68 -20.26
CA PRO A 77 15.88 -1.51 -21.37
C PRO A 77 15.87 -2.81 -22.19
N ALA A 78 15.15 -2.78 -23.30
CA ALA A 78 15.39 -3.71 -24.40
C ALA A 78 16.69 -3.24 -25.07
N ASN A 79 17.78 -3.94 -24.82
CA ASN A 79 19.00 -3.76 -25.60
C ASN A 79 18.80 -4.34 -27.02
N ALA A 80 19.41 -3.65 -27.98
CA ALA A 80 19.55 -3.90 -29.43
C ALA A 80 18.40 -3.39 -30.32
N ASP A 81 18.53 -2.16 -30.83
CA ASP A 81 19.20 -1.98 -32.13
C ASP A 81 19.68 -0.53 -32.34
N LYS A 82 20.74 -0.42 -33.14
CA LYS A 82 21.54 0.79 -33.40
C LYS A 82 20.92 1.70 -34.48
N ASP A 83 21.43 2.93 -34.47
CA ASP A 83 21.60 3.88 -35.58
C ASP A 83 20.42 4.77 -36.00
N ALA A 84 20.49 6.04 -35.57
CA ALA A 84 20.50 7.26 -36.42
C ALA A 84 20.49 8.49 -35.48
N ALA A 85 21.65 9.14 -35.29
CA ALA A 85 22.09 10.33 -36.04
C ALA A 85 21.38 11.64 -35.61
N ASN A 86 22.03 12.30 -34.65
CA ASN A 86 22.43 13.72 -34.63
C ASN A 86 21.58 14.74 -35.42
N GLU A 87 21.05 15.75 -34.71
CA GLU A 87 21.26 17.14 -35.11
C GLU A 87 21.12 18.12 -33.93
N ASN A 88 22.11 19.01 -33.87
CA ASN A 88 22.32 20.11 -32.92
C ASN A 88 21.28 21.23 -33.08
N GLY A 89 21.02 21.96 -31.99
CA GLY A 89 20.28 23.22 -32.01
C GLY A 89 20.37 23.99 -30.70
N ALA A 90 21.52 24.62 -30.47
CA ALA A 90 21.78 25.55 -29.38
C ALA A 90 20.78 26.71 -29.32
N ARG A 91 20.44 27.17 -28.10
CA ARG A 91 20.40 28.60 -27.78
C ARG A 91 20.44 28.87 -26.27
N SER A 92 21.38 29.75 -25.96
CA SER A 92 21.79 30.34 -24.69
C SER A 92 20.88 31.51 -24.26
N GLY A 93 21.03 31.92 -23.00
CA GLY A 93 20.51 33.14 -22.36
C GLY A 93 20.00 32.79 -20.96
N ASP A 94 20.80 32.76 -19.88
CA ASP A 94 21.64 33.78 -19.24
C ASP A 94 20.87 34.85 -18.44
N GLU A 95 21.33 35.02 -17.19
CA GLU A 95 21.09 36.08 -16.18
C GLU A 95 19.64 36.30 -15.64
N GLY A 96 19.40 36.48 -14.33
CA GLY A 96 20.27 36.66 -13.17
C GLY A 96 19.46 36.92 -11.88
N GLU A 97 20.21 37.01 -10.77
CA GLU A 97 19.91 37.65 -9.47
C GLU A 97 18.79 37.00 -8.61
N GLY A 98 18.98 36.61 -7.35
CA GLY A 98 19.87 37.10 -6.31
C GLY A 98 19.02 37.81 -5.25
N GLU A 99 18.72 37.15 -4.13
CA GLU A 99 18.44 37.87 -2.87
C GLU A 99 18.56 36.96 -1.64
N ASN A 100 19.37 37.45 -0.69
CA ASN A 100 19.62 36.90 0.64
C ASN A 100 18.43 37.14 1.56
N GLY A 101 18.28 36.27 2.55
CA GLY A 101 17.40 36.48 3.70
C GLY A 101 17.80 35.55 4.85
N GLU A 102 18.77 35.98 5.65
CA GLU A 102 19.07 35.43 6.97
C GLU A 102 17.90 35.65 7.94
N ASP A 103 17.70 34.67 8.83
CA ASP A 103 17.59 34.82 10.29
C ASP A 103 16.50 33.94 10.92
N GLY A 104 16.89 33.30 12.04
CA GLY A 104 15.94 32.97 13.11
C GLY A 104 15.88 31.51 13.55
N ALA A 105 16.92 31.03 14.25
CA ALA A 105 16.75 29.97 15.23
C ALA A 105 15.84 30.45 16.38
N PRO A 106 15.18 29.52 17.10
CA PRO A 106 15.61 29.37 18.49
C PRO A 106 15.68 27.92 19.00
N GLN A 107 16.59 27.76 19.97
CA GLN A 107 16.80 26.61 20.86
C GLN A 107 15.60 26.30 21.77
N SER A 108 15.40 25.02 22.03
CA SER A 108 15.06 24.43 23.34
C SER A 108 15.25 22.90 23.20
N GLY A 109 15.76 22.09 24.11
CA GLY A 109 16.21 22.18 25.49
C GLY A 109 16.26 20.71 25.98
N GLY A 110 17.41 20.23 26.47
CA GLY A 110 17.61 18.85 26.94
C GLY A 110 16.70 18.47 28.12
N MET A 111 16.42 17.19 28.39
CA MET A 111 17.23 16.17 29.10
C MET A 111 16.27 14.98 29.42
N PRO A 112 16.71 13.87 30.05
CA PRO A 112 17.69 12.88 29.62
C PRO A 112 17.14 11.44 29.70
N ALA A 113 17.96 10.46 29.30
CA ALA A 113 17.76 9.03 29.48
C ALA A 113 17.78 8.60 30.97
N PRO A 114 17.37 7.34 31.24
CA PRO A 114 18.13 6.51 32.17
C PRO A 114 18.57 5.19 31.51
N GLY A 115 19.82 4.83 31.79
CA GLY A 115 20.44 3.59 31.37
C GLY A 115 19.98 2.36 32.16
N GLY A 116 20.33 1.20 31.63
CA GLY A 116 20.26 -0.10 32.28
C GLY A 116 21.15 -1.06 31.49
N GLY A 117 22.29 -1.44 32.08
CA GLY A 117 23.34 -2.20 31.42
C GLY A 117 23.13 -3.72 31.36
N GLY A 118 24.00 -4.34 30.55
CA GLY A 118 24.63 -5.63 30.81
C GLY A 118 23.78 -6.88 30.63
N MET A 119 24.04 -7.65 29.57
CA MET A 119 24.49 -9.04 29.72
C MET A 119 25.00 -9.58 28.38
N GLY A 120 26.24 -10.07 28.39
CA GLY A 120 26.85 -10.80 27.27
C GLY A 120 26.20 -12.16 27.05
N GLY A 121 26.30 -12.63 25.81
CA GLY A 121 25.85 -13.95 25.39
C GLY A 121 26.26 -14.21 23.96
N GLU A 122 27.49 -14.70 23.79
CA GLU A 122 27.96 -15.36 22.58
C GLU A 122 26.93 -16.40 22.13
N ARG A 123 26.52 -16.34 20.85
CA ARG A 123 25.97 -17.51 20.16
C ARG A 123 26.60 -17.66 18.79
N GLN A 124 27.18 -18.84 18.65
CA GLN A 124 27.87 -19.40 17.51
C GLN A 124 26.95 -19.52 16.29
N GLY A 125 27.60 -19.53 15.12
CA GLY A 125 26.99 -19.43 13.82
C GLY A 125 26.04 -20.58 13.46
N GLU A 126 25.07 -20.20 12.63
CA GLU A 126 24.36 -21.10 11.75
C GLU A 126 24.42 -20.49 10.34
N GLU A 127 25.10 -21.20 9.44
CA GLU A 127 25.17 -20.93 8.02
C GLU A 127 23.77 -21.12 7.41
N SER A 128 23.10 -20.01 7.10
CA SER A 128 21.88 -20.03 6.28
C SER A 128 22.25 -19.83 4.82
N GLN A 129 21.97 -20.86 4.02
CA GLN A 129 22.21 -20.90 2.59
C GLN A 129 21.27 -19.93 1.84
N GLY A 130 21.84 -19.08 0.99
CA GLY A 130 21.19 -18.58 -0.21
C GLY A 130 20.26 -17.37 -0.06
N GLU A 131 20.70 -16.32 0.63
CA GLU A 131 20.23 -14.96 0.36
C GLU A 131 21.26 -14.26 -0.55
N PRO A 132 20.85 -13.50 -1.58
CA PRO A 132 21.81 -12.65 -2.29
C PRO A 132 22.44 -11.76 -1.23
N ALA A 133 23.77 -11.83 -1.09
CA ALA A 133 24.49 -11.00 -0.15
C ALA A 133 23.97 -9.56 -0.30
N PRO A 134 23.54 -8.89 0.78
CA PRO A 134 23.08 -7.52 0.68
C PRO A 134 24.16 -6.76 -0.07
N ALA A 135 23.78 -6.06 -1.14
CA ALA A 135 24.70 -5.24 -1.91
C ALA A 135 25.52 -4.42 -0.90
N ASP A 136 26.85 -4.50 -0.99
CA ASP A 136 27.72 -3.83 -0.03
C ASP A 136 27.49 -2.32 -0.12
N LEU A 137 26.68 -1.82 0.82
CA LEU A 137 26.21 -0.44 0.84
C LEU A 137 27.37 0.54 0.96
N ALA A 138 28.47 0.14 1.61
CA ALA A 138 29.67 0.96 1.69
C ALA A 138 30.26 1.15 0.30
N SER A 139 30.50 0.06 -0.44
CA SER A 139 31.02 0.15 -1.82
C SER A 139 30.09 0.93 -2.74
N LEU A 140 28.77 0.80 -2.56
CA LEU A 140 27.77 1.50 -3.36
C LEU A 140 27.82 3.02 -3.14
N LEU A 141 27.94 3.45 -1.87
CA LEU A 141 28.04 4.85 -1.51
C LEU A 141 29.34 5.49 -2.00
N GLU A 142 30.45 4.75 -1.99
CA GLU A 142 31.74 5.23 -2.48
C GLU A 142 31.79 5.39 -4.00
N ARG A 143 31.15 4.46 -4.72
CA ARG A 143 31.01 4.55 -6.18
C ARG A 143 30.14 5.74 -6.60
N GLY A 144 29.23 6.17 -5.72
CA GLY A 144 28.35 7.32 -5.96
C GLY A 144 27.32 7.09 -7.08
N ASP A 145 27.03 5.83 -7.43
CA ASP A 145 26.04 5.51 -8.46
C ASP A 145 24.62 5.78 -7.93
N GLN A 146 24.09 6.95 -8.27
CA GLN A 146 22.75 7.37 -7.88
C GLN A 146 21.66 6.44 -8.43
N ALA A 147 21.86 5.84 -9.61
CA ALA A 147 20.84 4.98 -10.20
C ALA A 147 20.73 3.65 -9.43
N GLU A 148 21.87 3.05 -9.11
CA GLU A 148 21.94 1.82 -8.30
C GLU A 148 21.45 2.07 -6.87
N LEU A 149 21.79 3.21 -6.26
CA LEU A 149 21.28 3.60 -4.94
C LEU A 149 19.75 3.77 -4.92
N GLN A 150 19.17 4.39 -5.95
CA GLN A 150 17.72 4.54 -6.08
C GLN A 150 17.02 3.18 -6.29
N MET A 151 17.65 2.25 -7.02
CA MET A 151 17.12 0.89 -7.17
C MET A 151 17.15 0.13 -5.83
N ALA A 152 18.26 0.20 -5.10
CA ALA A 152 18.41 -0.40 -3.78
C ALA A 152 17.41 0.20 -2.77
N LEU A 153 17.20 1.51 -2.79
CA LEU A 153 16.18 2.19 -1.98
C LEU A 153 14.76 1.69 -2.32
N ALA A 154 14.41 1.64 -3.61
CA ALA A 154 13.09 1.18 -4.04
C ALA A 154 12.87 -0.30 -3.65
N GLU A 155 13.89 -1.14 -3.76
CA GLU A 155 13.84 -2.53 -3.32
C GLU A 155 13.70 -2.66 -1.80
N GLY A 156 14.52 -1.94 -1.04
CA GLY A 156 14.42 -1.89 0.42
C GLY A 156 13.05 -1.41 0.90
N ALA A 157 12.47 -0.41 0.23
CA ALA A 157 11.12 0.06 0.52
C ALA A 157 10.03 -1.00 0.24
N ARG A 158 10.15 -1.75 -0.86
CA ARG A 158 9.24 -2.87 -1.18
C ARG A 158 9.35 -3.98 -0.14
N GLN A 159 10.56 -4.41 0.19
CA GLN A 159 10.80 -5.45 1.20
C GLN A 159 10.35 -5.01 2.61
N ALA A 160 10.54 -3.74 2.96
CA ALA A 160 10.01 -3.15 4.19
C ALA A 160 8.48 -3.03 4.21
N GLN A 161 7.82 -3.22 3.06
CA GLN A 161 6.38 -3.02 2.87
C GLN A 161 5.94 -1.59 3.19
N LEU A 162 6.69 -0.60 2.68
CA LEU A 162 6.41 0.82 2.91
C LEU A 162 5.00 1.22 2.47
N ASN A 163 4.43 0.54 1.47
CA ASN A 163 3.02 0.69 1.03
C ASN A 163 1.97 0.37 2.12
N ARG A 164 2.38 -0.08 3.31
CA ARG A 164 1.53 -0.30 4.48
C ARG A 164 1.67 0.79 5.55
N ILE A 165 2.47 1.82 5.31
CA ILE A 165 2.62 2.94 6.25
C ILE A 165 1.27 3.63 6.42
N ARG A 166 0.91 3.94 7.67
CA ARG A 166 -0.37 4.58 8.01
C ARG A 166 -0.21 5.84 8.86
N LEU A 167 0.80 5.87 9.72
CA LEU A 167 0.99 6.92 10.71
C LEU A 167 2.31 7.63 10.49
N PHE A 168 2.31 8.95 10.68
CA PHE A 168 3.53 9.76 10.63
C PHE A 168 4.57 9.30 11.67
N THR A 169 4.13 8.79 12.82
CA THR A 169 5.01 8.27 13.87
C THR A 169 5.80 7.03 13.44
N GLN A 170 5.33 6.32 12.40
CA GLN A 170 6.03 5.16 11.84
C GLN A 170 7.17 5.56 10.90
N ARG A 171 7.29 6.84 10.51
CA ARG A 171 8.32 7.34 9.57
C ARG A 171 9.73 6.91 9.98
N GLY A 172 10.09 7.12 11.24
CA GLY A 172 11.42 6.75 11.75
C GLY A 172 11.68 5.24 11.74
N MET A 173 10.67 4.44 12.08
CA MET A 173 10.74 2.97 12.05
C MET A 173 10.95 2.45 10.62
N PHE A 174 10.17 2.93 9.65
CA PHE A 174 10.33 2.54 8.25
C PHE A 174 11.66 3.03 7.67
N THR A 175 12.10 4.25 8.00
CA THR A 175 13.41 4.76 7.56
C THR A 175 14.53 3.83 8.02
N ARG A 176 14.54 3.47 9.31
CA ARG A 176 15.54 2.56 9.87
C ARG A 176 15.46 1.18 9.21
N ARG A 177 14.27 0.60 9.10
CA ARG A 177 14.08 -0.73 8.51
C ARG A 177 14.54 -0.80 7.05
N ILE A 178 14.27 0.24 6.27
CA ILE A 178 14.73 0.31 4.87
C ILE A 178 16.25 0.35 4.82
N MET A 179 16.89 1.18 5.66
CA MET A 179 18.34 1.23 5.74
C MET A 179 18.95 -0.11 6.19
N GLU A 180 18.35 -0.79 7.18
CA GLU A 180 18.77 -2.14 7.60
C GLU A 180 18.74 -3.12 6.43
N ILE A 181 17.65 -3.16 5.66
CA ILE A 181 17.52 -4.01 4.46
C ILE A 181 18.55 -3.63 3.38
N MET A 182 18.85 -2.35 3.22
CA MET A 182 19.87 -1.87 2.28
C MET A 182 21.31 -2.22 2.70
N GLY A 183 21.54 -2.75 3.92
CA GLY A 183 22.86 -3.13 4.40
C GLY A 183 23.51 -2.11 5.37
N LEU A 184 22.72 -1.38 6.16
CA LEU A 184 23.22 -0.43 7.16
C LEU A 184 24.22 -1.08 8.15
N ASP A 185 24.00 -2.33 8.53
CA ASP A 185 24.88 -3.02 9.47
C ASP A 185 26.28 -3.21 8.88
N GLY A 186 26.38 -3.69 7.63
CA GLY A 186 27.66 -3.83 6.93
C GLY A 186 28.36 -2.48 6.68
N LEU A 187 27.60 -1.42 6.41
CA LEU A 187 28.14 -0.06 6.32
C LEU A 187 28.74 0.42 7.65
N ASN A 188 28.06 0.16 8.77
CA ASN A 188 28.58 0.53 10.09
C ASN A 188 29.86 -0.25 10.43
N GLU A 189 29.90 -1.55 10.12
CA GLU A 189 31.10 -2.36 10.32
C GLU A 189 32.29 -1.86 9.48
N GLU A 190 32.06 -1.40 8.25
CA GLU A 190 33.14 -0.83 7.41
C GLU A 190 33.66 0.50 7.99
N ILE A 191 32.77 1.35 8.50
CA ILE A 191 33.16 2.59 9.20
C ILE A 191 34.02 2.25 10.42
N GLU A 192 33.60 1.31 11.26
CA GLU A 192 34.36 0.87 12.44
C GLU A 192 35.73 0.28 12.07
N ARG A 193 35.81 -0.51 10.98
CA ARG A 193 37.08 -1.04 10.47
C ARG A 193 38.05 0.07 10.06
N ARG A 194 37.55 1.12 9.40
CA ARG A 194 38.39 2.25 8.97
C ARG A 194 38.85 3.11 10.13
N GLU A 195 37.99 3.35 11.10
CA GLU A 195 38.34 3.98 12.37
C GLU A 195 39.49 3.24 13.06
N ALA A 196 39.40 1.91 13.15
CA ALA A 196 40.46 1.08 13.73
C ALA A 196 41.77 1.10 12.92
N SER A 197 41.70 1.24 11.59
CA SER A 197 42.87 1.32 10.71
C SER A 197 43.54 2.70 10.68
N GLY A 198 42.90 3.73 11.24
CA GLY A 198 43.41 5.11 11.25
C GLY A 198 43.11 5.92 9.98
N ASP A 199 42.22 5.44 9.11
CA ASP A 199 41.74 6.17 7.93
C ASP A 199 40.64 7.17 8.32
N ALA A 200 41.06 8.31 8.88
CA ALA A 200 40.14 9.36 9.31
C ALA A 200 39.33 9.95 8.14
N ALA A 201 39.95 10.11 6.96
CA ALA A 201 39.30 10.71 5.79
C ALA A 201 38.21 9.80 5.21
N GLY A 202 38.49 8.50 5.06
CA GLY A 202 37.50 7.53 4.59
C GLY A 202 36.35 7.34 5.59
N THR A 203 36.65 7.35 6.89
CA THR A 203 35.64 7.31 7.96
C THR A 203 34.67 8.48 7.86
N GLU A 204 35.19 9.70 7.78
CA GLU A 204 34.37 10.91 7.70
C GLU A 204 33.51 10.93 6.42
N SER A 205 34.11 10.54 5.28
CA SER A 205 33.41 10.46 4.00
C SER A 205 32.23 9.47 4.03
N LEU A 206 32.45 8.24 4.55
CA LEU A 206 31.38 7.25 4.69
C LEU A 206 30.31 7.66 5.69
N ALA A 207 30.70 8.31 6.79
CA ALA A 207 29.75 8.83 7.79
C ALA A 207 28.83 9.91 7.19
N LEU A 208 29.37 10.81 6.38
CA LEU A 208 28.61 11.83 5.65
C LEU A 208 27.68 11.19 4.61
N ALA A 209 28.19 10.23 3.83
CA ALA A 209 27.39 9.51 2.84
C ALA A 209 26.23 8.74 3.50
N ARG A 210 26.45 8.12 4.67
CA ARG A 210 25.42 7.46 5.47
C ARG A 210 24.33 8.43 5.92
N GLU A 211 24.69 9.62 6.39
CA GLU A 211 23.70 10.61 6.82
C GLU A 211 22.92 11.19 5.63
N ALA A 212 23.59 11.42 4.50
CA ALA A 212 22.94 11.82 3.26
C ALA A 212 21.92 10.77 2.79
N LEU A 213 22.30 9.48 2.80
CA LEU A 213 21.39 8.38 2.49
C LEU A 213 20.21 8.33 3.46
N ARG A 214 20.45 8.49 4.76
CA ARG A 214 19.38 8.55 5.79
C ARG A 214 18.39 9.67 5.49
N GLY A 215 18.86 10.83 5.05
CA GLY A 215 18.03 11.93 4.56
C GLY A 215 17.18 11.52 3.36
N GLN A 216 17.80 10.96 2.32
CA GLN A 216 17.11 10.51 1.12
C GLN A 216 16.03 9.45 1.41
N VAL A 217 16.33 8.46 2.26
CA VAL A 217 15.37 7.43 2.67
C VAL A 217 14.20 8.08 3.43
N ARG A 218 14.48 9.02 4.33
CA ARG A 218 13.44 9.74 5.08
C ARG A 218 12.51 10.49 4.13
N ASP A 219 13.06 11.23 3.17
CA ASP A 219 12.29 12.00 2.19
C ASP A 219 11.44 11.07 1.30
N TYR A 220 11.99 9.92 0.92
CA TYR A 220 11.27 8.89 0.18
C TYR A 220 10.08 8.33 0.98
N VAL A 221 10.30 8.02 2.27
CA VAL A 221 9.24 7.56 3.18
C VAL A 221 8.17 8.63 3.39
N GLU A 222 8.56 9.90 3.49
CA GLU A 222 7.65 11.03 3.68
C GLU A 222 6.76 11.27 2.46
N LYS A 223 7.35 11.30 1.26
CA LYS A 223 6.58 11.35 -0.01
C LYS A 223 5.62 10.17 -0.11
N GLN A 224 6.06 8.98 0.29
CA GLN A 224 5.19 7.81 0.22
C GLN A 224 4.08 7.83 1.28
N LEU A 225 4.35 8.42 2.44
CA LEU A 225 3.33 8.71 3.44
C LEU A 225 2.29 9.67 2.85
N GLU A 226 2.66 10.75 2.19
CA GLU A 226 1.71 11.69 1.58
C GLU A 226 0.73 10.98 0.62
N ILE A 227 1.25 10.12 -0.26
CA ILE A 227 0.44 9.36 -1.24
C ILE A 227 -0.58 8.45 -0.56
N PHE A 228 -0.17 7.72 0.49
CA PHE A 228 -1.05 6.77 1.16
C PHE A 228 -1.85 7.36 2.33
N THR A 229 -1.55 8.59 2.78
CA THR A 229 -2.17 9.20 3.96
C THR A 229 -3.08 10.39 3.72
N ALA A 230 -3.30 10.79 2.46
CA ALA A 230 -4.25 11.87 2.12
C ALA A 230 -5.62 11.77 2.85
N ASN A 231 -6.12 10.56 3.18
CA ASN A 231 -7.19 10.36 4.18
C ASN A 231 -6.91 9.32 5.28
N ALA A 232 -5.66 8.92 5.54
CA ALA A 232 -5.35 7.87 6.53
C ALA A 232 -5.82 8.24 7.95
N GLY A 233 -5.79 9.52 8.32
CA GLY A 233 -6.31 9.98 9.61
C GLY A 233 -7.81 9.73 9.76
N ARG A 234 -8.60 9.97 8.72
CA ARG A 234 -10.05 9.69 8.71
C ARG A 234 -10.30 8.19 8.75
N GLN A 235 -9.55 7.39 8.00
CA GLN A 235 -9.71 5.94 7.97
C GLN A 235 -9.34 5.28 9.30
N LEU A 236 -8.23 5.70 9.91
CA LEU A 236 -7.82 5.24 11.23
C LEU A 236 -8.88 5.62 12.27
N ARG A 237 -9.39 6.85 12.22
CA ARG A 237 -10.48 7.30 13.10
C ARG A 237 -11.74 6.47 12.87
N GLU A 238 -12.09 6.17 11.63
CA GLU A 238 -13.23 5.31 11.30
C GLU A 238 -13.04 3.86 11.82
N GLU A 239 -11.83 3.29 11.70
CA GLU A 239 -11.47 1.95 12.18
C GLU A 239 -11.53 1.87 13.71
N VAL A 240 -10.95 2.85 14.39
CA VAL A 240 -10.97 2.97 15.85
C VAL A 240 -12.41 3.13 16.34
N LEU A 241 -13.18 4.04 15.75
CA LEU A 241 -14.59 4.23 16.08
C LEU A 241 -15.40 2.95 15.88
N ALA A 242 -15.13 2.18 14.82
CA ALA A 242 -15.80 0.90 14.58
C ALA A 242 -15.51 -0.17 15.66
N GLN A 243 -14.44 -0.03 16.45
CA GLN A 243 -14.07 -0.96 17.53
C GLN A 243 -14.43 -0.46 18.94
N ILE A 244 -14.65 0.85 19.12
CA ILE A 244 -15.02 1.44 20.41
C ILE A 244 -16.46 1.05 20.79
N ARG A 245 -16.69 0.82 22.10
CA ARG A 245 -18.05 0.61 22.64
C ARG A 245 -18.87 1.88 22.46
N LEU A 246 -20.13 1.73 22.01
CA LEU A 246 -21.04 2.87 21.77
C LEU A 246 -21.21 3.80 22.98
N SER A 247 -21.07 3.28 24.20
CA SER A 247 -21.12 4.06 25.45
C SER A 247 -19.97 5.04 25.62
N ASN A 248 -18.83 4.80 24.97
CA ASN A 248 -17.57 5.53 25.18
C ASN A 248 -17.25 6.49 24.04
N ILE A 249 -18.24 6.83 23.21
CA ILE A 249 -18.07 7.70 22.04
C ILE A 249 -18.30 9.15 22.45
N ASP A 250 -17.38 10.03 22.06
CA ASP A 250 -17.54 11.47 22.25
C ASP A 250 -18.61 12.04 21.29
N ARG A 251 -19.30 13.11 21.72
CA ARG A 251 -20.35 13.78 20.94
C ARG A 251 -19.83 14.30 19.60
N SER A 252 -18.57 14.70 19.54
CA SER A 252 -17.89 15.16 18.33
C SER A 252 -17.86 14.08 17.23
N ASP A 253 -17.61 12.81 17.61
CA ASP A 253 -17.49 11.68 16.69
C ASP A 253 -18.83 11.01 16.34
N MET A 254 -19.93 11.40 16.99
CA MET A 254 -21.26 10.84 16.74
C MET A 254 -21.76 11.05 15.31
N LYS A 255 -21.29 12.06 14.58
CA LYS A 255 -21.63 12.25 13.16
C LYS A 255 -20.97 11.17 12.30
N ILE A 256 -19.68 10.94 12.51
CA ILE A 256 -18.87 9.93 11.79
C ILE A 256 -19.41 8.53 12.11
N MET A 257 -19.71 8.25 13.39
CA MET A 257 -20.29 6.99 13.84
C MET A 257 -21.63 6.69 13.13
N ARG A 258 -22.53 7.68 13.04
CA ARG A 258 -23.81 7.51 12.33
C ARG A 258 -23.62 7.17 10.85
N GLU A 259 -22.65 7.78 10.19
CA GLU A 259 -22.30 7.45 8.81
C GLU A 259 -21.75 6.03 8.69
N LEU A 260 -20.83 5.62 9.59
CA LEU A 260 -20.29 4.26 9.65
C LEU A 260 -21.38 3.21 9.87
N VAL A 261 -22.27 3.41 10.84
CA VAL A 261 -23.40 2.51 11.11
C VAL A 261 -24.30 2.40 9.88
N ARG A 262 -24.57 3.51 9.18
CA ARG A 262 -25.34 3.49 7.93
C ARG A 262 -24.61 2.72 6.83
N LYS A 263 -23.28 2.87 6.69
CA LYS A 263 -22.45 2.09 5.74
C LYS A 263 -22.53 0.58 6.08
N MET A 264 -22.42 0.21 7.35
CA MET A 264 -22.51 -1.18 7.83
C MET A 264 -23.90 -1.77 7.60
N ALA A 265 -24.96 -1.03 7.92
CA ALA A 265 -26.34 -1.45 7.67
C ALA A 265 -26.59 -1.72 6.18
N LYS A 266 -26.11 -0.84 5.29
CA LYS A 266 -26.16 -1.07 3.83
C LYS A 266 -25.43 -2.35 3.43
N ARG A 267 -24.22 -2.60 3.96
CA ARG A 267 -23.45 -3.85 3.69
C ARG A 267 -24.19 -5.09 4.20
N LEU A 268 -24.78 -5.02 5.38
CA LEU A 268 -25.56 -6.11 5.97
C LEU A 268 -26.81 -6.42 5.14
N ILE A 269 -27.52 -5.38 4.70
CA ILE A 269 -28.65 -5.53 3.78
C ILE A 269 -28.18 -6.16 2.47
N ALA A 270 -27.10 -5.67 1.86
CA ALA A 270 -26.59 -6.22 0.59
C ALA A 270 -26.23 -7.72 0.70
N LEU A 271 -25.49 -8.11 1.75
CA LEU A 271 -25.11 -9.51 2.01
C LEU A 271 -26.33 -10.44 2.13
N HIS A 272 -27.38 -9.99 2.83
CA HIS A 272 -28.58 -10.78 3.08
C HIS A 272 -29.68 -10.59 2.03
N SER A 273 -29.58 -9.56 1.18
CA SER A 273 -30.49 -9.30 0.06
C SER A 273 -30.27 -10.31 -1.07
N ARG A 274 -29.04 -10.82 -1.19
CA ARG A 274 -28.66 -11.75 -2.24
C ARG A 274 -29.43 -13.06 -2.03
N ARG A 275 -30.52 -13.22 -2.78
CA ARG A 275 -31.32 -14.44 -2.79
C ARG A 275 -30.38 -15.56 -3.22
N LYS A 276 -29.93 -16.39 -2.27
CA LYS A 276 -29.23 -17.63 -2.56
C LYS A 276 -30.20 -18.55 -3.31
N LYS A 277 -30.30 -18.41 -4.63
CA LYS A 277 -30.91 -19.41 -5.51
C LYS A 277 -29.97 -20.61 -5.56
N VAL A 278 -29.84 -21.34 -4.46
CA VAL A 278 -29.20 -22.65 -4.49
C VAL A 278 -30.29 -23.64 -4.89
N ALA A 279 -30.58 -23.68 -6.17
CA ALA A 279 -31.09 -24.89 -6.80
C ALA A 279 -29.93 -25.51 -7.60
N ARG A 280 -28.80 -25.74 -6.92
CA ARG A 280 -27.81 -26.70 -7.43
C ARG A 280 -28.41 -28.07 -7.11
N ARG A 281 -28.95 -28.73 -8.14
CA ARG A 281 -29.56 -30.07 -8.17
C ARG A 281 -29.05 -30.93 -6.99
N GLY A 282 -29.83 -30.96 -5.91
CA GLY A 282 -29.51 -31.67 -4.67
C GLY A 282 -29.97 -33.13 -4.74
N VAL A 283 -30.46 -33.67 -3.63
CA VAL A 283 -31.04 -35.02 -3.56
C VAL A 283 -32.47 -35.02 -4.12
N LEU A 284 -32.79 -36.02 -4.94
CA LEU A 284 -34.15 -36.25 -5.43
C LEU A 284 -35.07 -36.54 -4.23
N ASP A 285 -36.21 -35.86 -4.15
CA ASP A 285 -37.22 -36.20 -3.16
C ASP A 285 -38.00 -37.41 -3.68
N ILE A 286 -37.55 -38.61 -3.33
CA ILE A 286 -38.10 -39.88 -3.85
C ILE A 286 -39.61 -39.95 -3.57
N ARG A 287 -40.07 -39.59 -2.37
CA ARG A 287 -41.50 -39.66 -2.01
C ARG A 287 -42.34 -38.69 -2.83
N ARG A 288 -41.90 -37.42 -2.94
CA ARG A 288 -42.63 -36.43 -3.75
C ARG A 288 -42.56 -36.74 -5.24
N THR A 289 -41.44 -37.29 -5.71
CA THR A 289 -41.25 -37.67 -7.11
C THR A 289 -42.13 -38.85 -7.49
N ILE A 290 -42.15 -39.93 -6.69
CA ILE A 290 -43.04 -41.07 -6.94
C ILE A 290 -44.50 -40.61 -6.93
N ARG A 291 -44.90 -39.80 -5.93
CA ARG A 291 -46.27 -39.28 -5.84
C ARG A 291 -46.66 -38.43 -7.06
N ALA A 292 -45.75 -37.61 -7.59
CA ALA A 292 -45.99 -36.78 -8.76
C ALA A 292 -46.06 -37.57 -10.08
N ASN A 293 -45.65 -38.85 -10.07
CA ASN A 293 -45.66 -39.72 -11.25
C ASN A 293 -46.52 -40.98 -11.04
N ILE A 294 -47.42 -40.98 -10.07
CA ILE A 294 -48.38 -42.08 -9.87
C ILE A 294 -49.23 -42.31 -11.13
N GLU A 295 -49.57 -41.24 -11.85
CA GLU A 295 -50.30 -41.31 -13.12
C GLU A 295 -49.51 -42.02 -14.24
N PHE A 296 -48.18 -42.05 -14.13
CA PHE A 296 -47.28 -42.68 -15.10
C PHE A 296 -46.75 -44.04 -14.62
N ASP A 297 -47.53 -44.77 -13.81
CA ASP A 297 -47.13 -46.06 -13.23
C ASP A 297 -45.80 -46.01 -12.45
N GLY A 298 -45.46 -44.83 -11.91
CA GLY A 298 -44.22 -44.60 -11.17
C GLY A 298 -42.98 -44.34 -12.03
N LEU A 299 -43.12 -44.24 -13.36
CA LEU A 299 -42.03 -43.82 -14.26
C LEU A 299 -41.68 -42.34 -14.04
N LEU A 300 -40.38 -42.05 -13.91
CA LEU A 300 -39.88 -40.76 -13.40
C LEU A 300 -39.83 -39.64 -14.46
N PHE A 301 -40.98 -39.26 -15.03
CA PHE A 301 -41.07 -38.15 -15.99
C PHE A 301 -40.95 -36.77 -15.32
N HIS A 302 -41.50 -36.62 -14.11
CA HIS A 302 -41.48 -35.38 -13.33
C HIS A 302 -40.61 -35.52 -12.08
N THR A 303 -39.34 -35.15 -12.17
CA THR A 303 -38.42 -35.19 -11.02
C THR A 303 -38.61 -34.01 -10.07
N VAL A 304 -38.83 -34.28 -8.77
CA VAL A 304 -38.96 -33.24 -7.73
C VAL A 304 -37.74 -33.27 -6.81
N TRP A 305 -37.03 -32.15 -6.72
CA TRP A 305 -35.79 -32.03 -5.93
C TRP A 305 -36.07 -31.46 -4.54
N LYS A 306 -35.37 -31.94 -3.51
CA LYS A 306 -35.42 -31.33 -2.18
C LYS A 306 -34.92 -29.88 -2.24
N ARG A 307 -35.67 -28.95 -1.66
CA ARG A 307 -35.34 -27.52 -1.59
C ARG A 307 -35.34 -27.08 -0.13
N THR A 308 -34.21 -26.58 0.36
CA THR A 308 -34.17 -25.89 1.64
C THR A 308 -34.33 -24.40 1.38
N LYS A 309 -35.46 -23.83 1.81
CA LYS A 309 -35.66 -22.38 1.73
C LYS A 309 -34.80 -21.73 2.81
N VAL A 310 -33.79 -20.96 2.40
CA VAL A 310 -33.04 -20.10 3.33
C VAL A 310 -33.87 -18.85 3.53
N ASP A 311 -34.47 -18.69 4.71
CA ASP A 311 -35.18 -17.48 5.09
C ASP A 311 -34.18 -16.33 5.36
N ARG A 312 -34.65 -15.09 5.16
CA ARG A 312 -33.85 -13.90 5.49
C ARG A 312 -33.66 -13.84 7.02
N PRO A 313 -32.50 -13.43 7.53
CA PRO A 313 -32.33 -13.24 8.97
C PRO A 313 -33.32 -12.18 9.47
N LYS A 314 -34.00 -12.50 10.57
CA LYS A 314 -34.86 -11.56 11.31
C LYS A 314 -33.97 -10.88 12.35
N VAL A 315 -33.65 -9.61 12.15
CA VAL A 315 -32.89 -8.81 13.13
C VAL A 315 -33.91 -8.19 14.09
N MET A 316 -33.82 -8.50 15.37
CA MET A 316 -34.55 -7.80 16.43
C MET A 316 -33.57 -6.94 17.22
N ALA A 317 -33.90 -5.68 17.43
CA ALA A 317 -33.21 -4.78 18.32
C ALA A 317 -34.11 -4.53 19.55
N VAL A 318 -33.59 -4.80 20.74
CA VAL A 318 -34.23 -4.44 22.00
C VAL A 318 -33.51 -3.20 22.51
N CYS A 319 -34.20 -2.08 22.50
CA CYS A 319 -33.66 -0.81 22.99
C CYS A 319 -34.38 -0.47 24.28
N ASP A 320 -33.63 -0.43 25.38
CA ASP A 320 -34.12 0.13 26.63
C ASP A 320 -34.18 1.66 26.48
N VAL A 321 -35.39 2.20 26.62
CA VAL A 321 -35.68 3.64 26.56
C VAL A 321 -35.99 4.21 27.94
N SER A 322 -35.69 3.47 29.02
CA SER A 322 -35.79 4.00 30.37
C SER A 322 -34.68 5.03 30.61
N GLY A 323 -35.03 6.30 30.33
CA GLY A 323 -34.32 7.50 30.72
C GLY A 323 -35.27 8.44 31.44
#